data_AF-A0A0Q8J9J3-F1
#
_entry.id   AF-A0A0Q8J9J3-F1
#
_cell.length_a   1.000
_cell.length_b   1.000
_cell.length_c   1.000
_cell.angle_alpha   90.00
_cell.angle_beta   90.00
_cell.angle_gamma   90.00
#
_symmetry.space_group_name_H-M   'P 1'
#
loop_
_entity.id
_entity.type
_entity.pdbx_description
1 polymer ?
#
loop_
_entity_poly.entity_id
_entity_poly.type
_entity_poly.pdbx_seq_one_letter_code
_entity_poly.pdbx_strand_id
1 'polypeptide(L)'
;MSLDTCSGVVTKAAQRAGLRANSQSTPGKLVTVVGGSESSGTFVVHCIAVDDKTVSVVQGIDYQPQKGALGRFADQAFAALKAAVK
;
A
#
# COMPACT_ATOMS: atom_id res chain seq x y z
N MET A 1 -3.91 -9.39 -11.16
CA MET A 1 -2.56 -8.76 -11.17
C MET A 1 -1.58 -9.63 -10.37
N SER A 2 -0.27 -9.53 -10.58
CA SER A 2 0.74 -10.26 -9.78
C SER A 2 1.07 -9.53 -8.46
N LEU A 3 1.71 -10.23 -7.52
CA LEU A 3 2.22 -9.64 -6.26
C LEU A 3 3.21 -8.49 -6.51
N ASP A 4 4.10 -8.64 -7.49
CA ASP A 4 5.08 -7.60 -7.86
C ASP A 4 4.41 -6.39 -8.49
N THR A 5 3.34 -6.61 -9.27
CA THR A 5 2.54 -5.51 -9.81
C THR A 5 1.83 -4.77 -8.69
N CYS A 6 1.21 -5.49 -7.75
CA CYS A 6 0.53 -4.92 -6.59
C CYS A 6 1.48 -4.08 -5.74
N SER A 7 2.61 -4.65 -5.31
CA SER A 7 3.59 -3.94 -4.49
C SER A 7 4.23 -2.77 -5.23
N GLY A 8 4.51 -2.92 -6.54
CA GLY A 8 5.02 -1.86 -7.39
C GLY A 8 4.06 -0.68 -7.54
N VAL A 9 2.74 -0.93 -7.67
CA VAL A 9 1.71 0.11 -7.69
C VAL A 9 1.71 0.90 -6.38
N VAL A 10 1.77 0.19 -5.25
CA VAL A 10 1.77 0.81 -3.91
C VAL A 10 3.03 1.64 -3.67
N THR A 11 4.21 1.09 -3.97
CA THR A 11 5.49 1.80 -3.82
C THR A 11 5.52 3.07 -4.67
N LYS A 12 5.05 3.01 -5.92
CA LYS A 12 4.92 4.20 -6.78
C LYS A 12 3.91 5.21 -6.22
N ALA A 13 2.80 4.75 -5.65
CA ALA A 13 1.84 5.64 -4.99
C ALA A 13 2.47 6.35 -3.78
N ALA A 14 3.23 5.64 -2.95
CA ALA A 14 3.91 6.21 -1.80
C ALA A 14 4.94 7.26 -2.22
N GLN A 15 5.75 6.97 -3.25
CA GLN A 15 6.71 7.91 -3.81
C GLN A 15 6.03 9.20 -4.31
N ARG A 16 4.91 9.09 -5.05
CA ARG A 16 4.14 10.26 -5.52
C ARG A 16 3.55 11.07 -4.36
N ALA A 17 3.23 10.42 -3.25
CA ALA A 17 2.76 11.08 -2.03
C ALA A 17 3.91 11.66 -1.17
N GLY A 18 5.17 11.54 -1.60
CA GLY A 18 6.34 11.99 -0.84
C GLY A 18 6.64 11.15 0.40
N LEU A 19 6.10 9.93 0.47
CA LEU A 19 6.27 9.01 1.60
C LEU A 19 7.41 8.04 1.33
N ARG A 20 8.16 7.70 2.38
CA ARG A 20 9.09 6.57 2.34
C ARG A 20 8.30 5.27 2.37
N ALA A 21 8.79 4.26 1.65
CA ALA A 21 8.19 2.93 1.59
C ALA A 21 9.30 1.87 1.57
N ASN A 22 9.12 0.83 2.37
CA ASN A 22 9.92 -0.38 2.37
C ASN A 22 9.01 -1.56 2.05
N SER A 23 9.49 -2.50 1.24
CA SER A 23 8.76 -3.72 0.89
C SER A 23 9.48 -4.95 1.41
N GLN A 24 8.73 -5.88 2.02
CA GLN A 24 9.19 -7.21 2.39
C GLN A 24 8.39 -8.25 1.63
N SER A 25 9.08 -9.21 1.02
CA SER A 25 8.46 -10.28 0.22
C SER A 25 8.60 -11.63 0.92
N THR A 26 7.51 -12.39 0.94
CA THR A 26 7.48 -13.83 1.17
C THR A 26 7.10 -14.47 -0.17
N PRO A 27 8.06 -15.12 -0.87
CA PRO A 27 7.89 -15.56 -2.25
C PRO A 27 6.60 -16.35 -2.49
N GLY A 28 5.83 -15.93 -3.50
CA GLY A 28 4.60 -16.58 -3.93
C GLY A 28 3.41 -16.45 -2.97
N LYS A 29 3.55 -15.76 -1.83
CA LYS A 29 2.49 -15.71 -0.80
C LYS A 29 2.06 -14.29 -0.45
N LEU A 30 3.03 -13.42 -0.15
CA LEU A 30 2.75 -12.12 0.45
C LEU A 30 3.83 -11.13 0.06
N VAL A 31 3.43 -9.91 -0.27
CA VAL A 31 4.31 -8.74 -0.22
C VAL A 31 3.69 -7.71 0.71
N THR A 32 4.46 -7.25 1.69
CA THR A 32 4.06 -6.22 2.64
C THR A 32 4.83 -4.94 2.31
N VAL A 33 4.12 -3.85 2.06
CA VAL A 33 4.70 -2.52 1.88
C VAL A 33 4.34 -1.67 3.10
N VAL A 34 5.34 -1.20 3.82
CA VAL A 34 5.17 -0.32 4.98
C VAL A 34 5.86 1.01 4.73
N GLY A 35 5.34 2.05 5.32
CA GLY A 35 5.94 3.37 5.18
C GLY A 35 5.21 4.43 5.96
N GLY A 36 5.48 5.68 5.62
CA GLY A 36 4.85 6.84 6.25
C GLY A 36 5.84 7.91 6.63
N SER A 37 5.53 8.63 7.71
CA SER A 37 6.32 9.71 8.25
C SER A 37 6.18 9.75 9.77
N GLU A 38 7.32 9.86 10.46
CA GLU A 38 7.40 9.80 11.93
C GLU A 38 6.43 10.76 12.64
N SER A 39 6.17 11.93 12.05
CA SER A 39 5.33 12.96 12.65
C SER A 39 3.85 12.89 12.27
N SER A 40 3.48 12.17 11.22
CA SER A 40 2.10 12.20 10.69
C SER A 40 1.38 10.86 10.77
N GLY A 41 2.11 9.74 10.73
CA GLY A 41 1.50 8.41 10.74
C GLY A 41 2.25 7.37 9.94
N THR A 42 1.67 6.18 9.91
CA THR A 42 2.21 5.02 9.18
C THR A 42 1.18 4.46 8.20
N PHE A 43 1.64 3.70 7.23
CA PHE A 43 0.77 2.85 6.43
C PHE A 43 1.34 1.44 6.33
N VAL A 44 0.44 0.49 6.13
CA VAL A 44 0.74 -0.89 5.73
C VAL A 44 -0.17 -1.29 4.58
N VAL A 45 0.42 -1.90 3.56
CA VAL A 45 -0.33 -2.53 2.47
C VAL A 45 0.14 -3.96 2.32
N HIS A 46 -0.80 -4.89 2.35
CA HIS A 46 -0.54 -6.30 2.05
C HIS A 46 -1.05 -6.61 0.65
N CYS A 47 -0.18 -7.21 -0.17
CA CYS A 47 -0.52 -7.88 -1.42
C CYS A 47 -0.45 -9.39 -1.16
N ILE A 48 -1.59 -10.07 -1.18
CA ILE A 48 -1.75 -11.45 -0.72
C ILE A 48 -2.14 -12.31 -1.91
N ALA A 49 -1.41 -13.40 -2.15
CA ALA A 49 -1.83 -14.41 -3.11
C ALA A 49 -2.93 -15.26 -2.48
N VAL A 50 -4.10 -15.29 -3.12
CA VAL A 50 -5.25 -16.12 -2.72
C VAL A 50 -5.75 -16.81 -3.97
N ASP A 51 -5.53 -18.13 -4.04
CA ASP A 51 -5.80 -18.95 -5.22
C ASP A 51 -5.17 -18.36 -6.50
N ASP A 52 -5.99 -18.04 -7.51
CA ASP A 52 -5.60 -17.44 -8.77
C ASP A 52 -5.60 -15.89 -8.75
N LYS A 53 -5.82 -15.29 -7.57
CA LYS A 53 -6.02 -13.85 -7.40
C LYS A 53 -5.00 -13.23 -6.46
N THR A 54 -4.89 -11.91 -6.57
CA THR A 54 -4.19 -11.09 -5.59
C THR A 54 -5.20 -10.23 -4.86
N VAL A 55 -5.29 -10.40 -3.55
CA VAL A 55 -6.03 -9.53 -2.65
C VAL A 55 -5.10 -8.43 -2.17
N SER A 56 -5.63 -7.22 -2.01
CA SER A 56 -4.89 -6.12 -1.39
C SER A 56 -5.64 -5.58 -0.18
N VAL A 57 -4.92 -5.36 0.91
CA VAL A 57 -5.43 -4.69 2.12
C VAL A 57 -4.61 -3.45 2.32
N VAL A 58 -5.25 -2.28 2.30
CA VAL A 58 -4.61 -0.98 2.45
C VAL A 58 -5.04 -0.37 3.77
N GLN A 59 -4.09 -0.05 4.65
CA GLN A 59 -4.34 0.61 5.92
C GLN A 59 -3.43 1.84 6.04
N GLY A 60 -4.04 3.01 6.19
CA GLY A 60 -3.35 4.24 6.58
C GLY A 60 -3.75 4.61 7.99
N ILE A 61 -2.77 4.91 8.84
CA ILE A 61 -2.97 5.25 10.25
C ILE A 61 -2.35 6.62 10.46
N ASP A 62 -3.20 7.64 10.59
CA ASP A 62 -2.77 8.97 11.01
C ASP A 62 -2.69 9.04 12.54
N TYR A 63 -1.68 9.73 13.08
CA TYR A 63 -1.54 9.93 14.54
C TYR A 63 -2.40 11.08 15.07
N GLN A 64 -3.41 11.50 14.30
CA GLN A 64 -4.38 12.50 14.66
C GLN A 64 -5.80 11.92 14.46
N PRO A 65 -6.83 12.43 15.17
CA PRO A 65 -8.19 11.90 15.07
C PRO A 65 -8.80 12.02 13.67
N GLN A 66 -8.43 13.08 12.94
CA GLN A 66 -8.89 13.33 11.58
C GLN A 66 -8.05 12.62 10.52
N LYS A 67 -8.68 12.33 9.38
CA LYS A 67 -8.01 11.82 8.18
C LYS A 67 -6.90 12.76 7.72
N GLY A 68 -5.67 12.31 7.82
CA GLY A 68 -4.47 13.07 7.50
C GLY A 68 -3.84 12.60 6.18
N ALA A 69 -2.50 12.68 6.13
CA ALA A 69 -1.74 12.32 4.94
C ALA A 69 -1.81 10.82 4.66
N LEU A 70 -1.84 9.98 5.69
CA LEU A 70 -1.82 8.52 5.54
C LEU A 70 -3.19 8.00 5.13
N GLY A 71 -4.28 8.56 5.66
CA GLY A 71 -5.62 8.27 5.19
C GLY A 71 -5.83 8.71 3.73
N ARG A 72 -5.29 9.87 3.31
CA ARG A 72 -5.33 10.29 1.89
C ARG A 72 -4.50 9.36 1.01
N PHE A 73 -3.32 8.94 1.47
CA PHE A 73 -2.51 7.94 0.78
C PHE A 73 -3.27 6.62 0.63
N ALA A 74 -4.00 6.16 1.64
CA ALA A 74 -4.78 4.93 1.58
C ALA A 74 -5.83 4.98 0.45
N ASP A 75 -6.55 6.09 0.30
CA ASP A 75 -7.49 6.29 -0.82
C ASP A 75 -6.79 6.23 -2.18
N GLN A 76 -5.64 6.92 -2.30
CA GLN A 76 -4.86 6.98 -3.53
C GLN A 76 -4.30 5.61 -3.92
N ALA A 77 -3.78 4.86 -2.95
CA ALA A 77 -3.27 3.51 -3.14
C ALA A 77 -4.39 2.57 -3.56
N PHE A 78 -5.55 2.63 -2.90
CA PHE A 78 -6.73 1.85 -3.29
C PHE A 78 -7.19 2.16 -4.72
N ALA A 79 -7.31 3.45 -5.07
CA ALA A 79 -7.70 3.86 -6.42
C ALA A 79 -6.69 3.39 -7.48
N ALA A 80 -5.40 3.51 -7.19
CA ALA A 80 -4.33 3.06 -8.09
C ALA A 80 -4.33 1.54 -8.28
N LEU A 81 -4.55 0.77 -7.21
CA LEU A 81 -4.67 -0.69 -7.25
C LEU A 81 -5.90 -1.10 -8.07
N LYS A 82 -7.05 -0.45 -7.85
CA LYS A 82 -8.26 -0.70 -8.62
C LYS A 82 -8.07 -0.41 -10.11
N ALA A 83 -7.38 0.68 -10.47
CA ALA A 83 -7.06 1.01 -11.86
C ALA A 83 -6.06 0.03 -12.52
N ALA A 84 -5.24 -0.67 -11.71
CA ALA A 84 -4.30 -1.67 -12.18
C ALA A 84 -4.95 -3.07 -12.36
N VAL A 85 -6.14 -3.29 -11.82
CA VAL A 85 -6.98 -4.46 -12.13
C VAL A 85 -7.77 -4.15 -13.40
N LYS A 86 -7.29 -4.64 -14.54
CA LYS A 86 -8.09 -4.75 -15.77
C LYS A 86 -8.73 -6.13 -15.84
#